data_AF-A0A157SLB8-F1
#
_entry.id   AF-A0A157SLB8-F1
#
_cell.length_a   1.000
_cell.length_b   1.000
_cell.length_c   1.000
_cell.angle_alpha   90.00
_cell.angle_beta   90.00
_cell.angle_gamma   90.00
#
_symmetry.space_group_name_H-M   'P 1'
#
loop_
_entity.id
_entity.type
_entity.pdbx_description
1 polymer ?
#
loop_
_entity_poly.entity_id
_entity_poly.type
_entity_poly.pdbx_seq_one_letter_code
_entity_poly.pdbx_strand_id
1 'polypeptide(L)'
;MHTPSHAPDHEDWLQSPADIRGALSSLAHPSSAIQARDSQGMQWAVRLLGLDARSRVFFWRLDGALPRYADDLARRLAKAPLEFTATLHDGTWLQFQTGQSSPVRFDDGSMLMVSPFPHRLRHEFGPH
;
A
#
# COMPACT_ATOMS: atom_id res chain seq x y z
N MET A 1 41.98 4.61 -17.49
CA MET A 1 41.36 3.80 -16.41
C MET A 1 39.88 4.11 -16.43
N HIS A 2 39.05 3.22 -16.97
CA HIS A 2 37.60 3.39 -16.98
C HIS A 2 37.05 2.80 -15.68
N THR A 3 36.58 3.65 -14.77
CA THR A 3 35.63 3.23 -13.74
C THR A 3 34.24 3.39 -14.34
N PRO A 4 33.48 2.31 -14.61
CA PRO A 4 32.06 2.46 -14.90
C PRO A 4 31.38 2.97 -13.62
N SER A 5 30.79 4.15 -13.70
CA SER A 5 29.88 4.67 -12.69
C SER A 5 28.69 3.71 -12.61
N HIS A 6 28.70 2.79 -11.65
CA HIS A 6 27.51 2.05 -11.29
C HIS A 6 26.61 3.07 -10.59
N ALA A 7 25.75 3.75 -11.37
CA ALA A 7 24.52 4.28 -10.79
C ALA A 7 23.84 3.06 -10.17
N PRO A 8 23.61 3.05 -8.86
CA PRO A 8 22.98 1.89 -8.29
C PRO A 8 21.49 1.96 -8.69
N ASP A 9 21.11 1.13 -9.65
CA ASP A 9 19.74 0.66 -9.80
C ASP A 9 19.40 -0.09 -8.50
N HIS A 10 19.06 0.66 -7.44
CA HIS A 10 18.71 0.14 -6.10
C HIS A 10 17.27 -0.38 -6.07
N GLU A 11 16.82 -1.02 -7.14
CA GLU A 11 15.56 -1.76 -7.14
C GLU A 11 15.82 -3.12 -6.48
N ASP A 12 15.17 -3.37 -5.36
CA ASP A 12 15.19 -4.68 -4.71
C ASP A 12 13.77 -5.17 -4.42
N TRP A 13 13.60 -6.49 -4.41
CA TRP A 13 12.32 -7.16 -4.25
C TRP A 13 12.31 -7.93 -2.94
N LEU A 14 11.60 -7.38 -1.96
CA LEU A 14 11.33 -8.03 -0.69
C LEU A 14 10.32 -9.18 -0.87
N GLN A 15 10.72 -10.39 -0.51
CA GLN A 15 9.87 -11.59 -0.55
C GLN A 15 9.72 -12.27 0.81
N SER A 16 10.66 -12.01 1.72
CA SER A 16 10.63 -12.54 3.08
C SER A 16 9.44 -11.94 3.87
N PRO A 17 8.63 -12.76 4.55
CA PRO A 17 7.49 -12.27 5.32
C PRO A 17 7.87 -11.24 6.39
N ALA A 18 9.07 -11.36 6.98
CA ALA A 18 9.56 -10.43 8.00
C ALA A 18 9.85 -9.04 7.41
N ASP A 19 10.50 -9.02 6.23
CA ASP A 19 10.86 -7.78 5.53
C ASP A 19 9.62 -7.09 4.95
N ILE A 20 8.70 -7.86 4.34
CA ILE A 20 7.41 -7.34 3.89
C ILE A 20 6.64 -6.71 5.06
N ARG A 21 6.57 -7.40 6.20
CA ARG A 21 5.92 -6.85 7.40
C ARG A 21 6.60 -5.56 7.87
N GLY A 22 7.93 -5.52 7.86
CA GLY A 22 8.71 -4.33 8.21
C GLY A 22 8.36 -3.15 7.32
N ALA A 23 8.43 -3.34 6.00
CA ALA A 23 8.08 -2.32 5.01
C ALA A 23 6.63 -1.83 5.14
N LEU A 24 5.67 -2.75 5.30
CA LEU A 24 4.27 -2.39 5.54
C LEU A 24 4.06 -1.65 6.86
N SER A 25 4.85 -1.93 7.90
CA SER A 25 4.76 -1.21 9.17
C SER A 25 5.21 0.24 9.03
N SER A 26 6.25 0.51 8.23
CA SER A 26 6.71 1.87 7.93
C SER A 26 5.68 2.72 7.19
N LEU A 27 4.76 2.09 6.44
CA LEU A 27 3.65 2.77 5.78
C LEU A 27 2.60 3.32 6.74
N ALA A 28 2.50 2.80 7.96
CA ALA A 28 1.59 3.34 8.97
C ALA A 28 2.06 4.70 9.53
N HIS A 29 3.28 5.15 9.20
CA HIS A 29 3.78 6.46 9.61
C HIS A 29 2.92 7.58 8.98
N PRO A 30 2.52 8.62 9.75
CA PRO A 30 1.56 9.62 9.28
C PRO A 30 2.03 10.43 8.07
N SER A 31 3.36 10.59 7.90
CA SER A 31 4.00 11.28 6.78
C SER A 31 4.20 10.43 5.53
N SER A 32 3.91 9.13 5.57
CA SER A 32 3.99 8.28 4.39
C SER A 32 2.85 8.62 3.42
N ALA A 33 3.16 8.79 2.14
CA ALA A 33 2.17 9.02 1.10
C ALA A 33 1.87 7.70 0.39
N ILE A 34 0.60 7.30 0.30
CA ILE A 34 0.21 6.00 -0.26
C ILE A 34 -0.92 6.20 -1.26
N GLN A 35 -0.79 5.56 -2.43
CA GLN A 35 -1.81 5.51 -3.44
C GLN A 35 -2.21 4.06 -3.73
N ALA A 36 -3.51 3.79 -3.81
CA ALA A 36 -4.05 2.55 -4.34
C ALA A 36 -4.53 2.77 -5.77
N ARG A 37 -4.30 1.80 -6.65
CA ARG A 37 -4.65 1.81 -8.07
C ARG A 37 -5.37 0.52 -8.45
N ASP A 38 -6.48 0.63 -9.19
CA ASP A 38 -7.15 -0.54 -9.77
C ASP A 38 -6.65 -0.88 -11.18
N SER A 39 -7.12 -1.99 -11.74
CA SER A 39 -6.74 -2.44 -13.10
C SER A 39 -7.22 -1.52 -14.23
N GLN A 40 -8.12 -0.56 -13.94
CA GLN A 40 -8.56 0.46 -14.90
C GLN A 40 -7.72 1.74 -14.79
N GLY A 41 -6.70 1.77 -13.92
CA GLY A 41 -5.82 2.91 -13.72
C GLY A 41 -6.40 4.00 -12.82
N MET A 42 -7.56 3.76 -12.18
CA MET A 42 -8.12 4.72 -11.24
C MET A 42 -7.29 4.71 -9.95
N GLN A 43 -6.97 5.89 -9.42
CA GLN A 43 -6.09 6.06 -8.26
C GLN A 43 -6.79 6.76 -7.10
N TRP A 44 -6.42 6.37 -5.88
CA TRP A 44 -6.91 6.97 -4.64
C TRP A 44 -5.79 7.11 -3.63
N ALA A 45 -5.74 8.27 -2.96
CA ALA A 45 -4.92 8.43 -1.76
C ALA A 45 -5.51 7.60 -0.63
N VAL A 46 -4.65 6.87 0.07
CA VAL A 46 -5.06 5.98 1.17
C VAL A 46 -4.13 6.15 2.36
N ARG A 47 -4.60 5.73 3.53
CA ARG A 47 -3.82 5.67 4.76
C ARG A 47 -3.88 4.27 5.34
N LEU A 48 -2.72 3.72 5.68
CA LEU A 48 -2.64 2.50 6.48
C LEU A 48 -2.94 2.83 7.94
N LEU A 49 -3.84 2.06 8.54
CA LEU A 49 -4.30 2.22 9.93
C LEU A 49 -3.58 1.25 10.87
N GLY A 50 -3.13 0.12 10.34
CA GLY A 50 -2.45 -0.90 11.11
C GLY A 50 -2.33 -2.20 10.34
N LEU A 51 -1.80 -3.21 11.02
CA LEU A 51 -1.54 -4.53 10.47
C LEU A 51 -1.73 -5.59 11.54
N ASP A 52 -2.26 -6.73 11.13
CA ASP A 52 -2.31 -7.94 11.95
C ASP A 52 -1.32 -8.96 11.36
N ALA A 53 -0.20 -9.14 12.05
CA ALA A 53 0.85 -10.05 11.61
C ALA A 53 0.44 -11.52 11.67
N ARG A 54 -0.51 -11.88 12.56
CA ARG A 54 -0.96 -13.27 12.73
C ARG A 54 -1.78 -13.73 11.53
N SER A 55 -2.74 -12.93 11.09
CA SER A 55 -3.59 -13.22 9.93
C SER A 55 -2.99 -12.70 8.62
N ARG A 56 -1.86 -12.00 8.68
CA ARG A 56 -1.16 -11.38 7.54
C ARG A 56 -2.09 -10.46 6.73
N VAL A 57 -2.75 -9.55 7.42
CA VAL A 57 -3.62 -8.53 6.80
C VAL A 57 -3.22 -7.14 7.25
N PHE A 58 -3.45 -6.14 6.41
CA PHE A 58 -3.33 -4.73 6.75
C PHE A 58 -4.66 -4.01 6.56
N PHE A 59 -4.87 -2.99 7.39
CA PHE A 59 -6.08 -2.19 7.45
C PHE A 59 -5.79 -0.83 6.84
N TRP A 60 -6.65 -0.35 5.96
CA TRP A 60 -6.48 0.95 5.32
C TRP A 60 -7.81 1.62 5.04
N ARG A 61 -7.78 2.91 4.77
CA ARG A 61 -8.94 3.70 4.36
C ARG A 61 -8.52 4.72 3.32
N LEU A 62 -9.50 5.29 2.62
CA LEU A 62 -9.26 6.48 1.80
C LEU A 62 -8.80 7.64 2.70
N ASP A 63 -7.78 8.35 2.24
CA ASP A 63 -7.30 9.57 2.90
C ASP A 63 -8.20 10.74 2.44
N GLY A 64 -8.73 11.50 3.40
CA GLY A 64 -9.69 12.59 3.16
C GLY A 64 -11.17 12.22 3.37
N ALA A 65 -12.06 13.09 2.88
CA ALA A 65 -13.50 12.93 3.04
C ALA A 65 -14.03 11.76 2.20
N LEU A 66 -14.78 10.86 2.82
CA LEU A 66 -15.43 9.77 2.10
C LEU A 66 -16.45 10.34 1.10
N PRO A 67 -16.45 9.91 -0.16
CA PRO A 67 -17.43 10.39 -1.13
C PRO A 67 -18.84 9.97 -0.70
N ARG A 68 -19.86 10.71 -1.16
CA ARG A 68 -21.29 10.33 -0.98
C ARG A 68 -21.59 8.89 -1.44
N TYR A 69 -20.75 8.34 -2.33
CA TYR A 69 -20.83 6.99 -2.89
C TYR A 69 -19.80 6.03 -2.29
N ALA A 70 -19.45 6.19 -1.02
CA ALA A 70 -18.44 5.38 -0.35
C ALA A 70 -18.71 3.86 -0.46
N ASP A 71 -19.97 3.42 -0.45
CA ASP A 71 -20.33 2.00 -0.55
C ASP A 71 -20.02 1.41 -1.94
N ASP A 72 -20.38 2.13 -3.00
CA ASP A 72 -20.07 1.73 -4.38
C ASP A 72 -18.56 1.69 -4.62
N LEU A 73 -17.85 2.69 -4.10
CA LEU A 73 -16.39 2.73 -4.17
C LEU A 73 -15.76 1.56 -3.39
N ALA A 74 -16.26 1.25 -2.19
CA ALA A 74 -15.81 0.09 -1.42
C ALA A 74 -15.98 -1.22 -2.19
N ARG A 75 -17.17 -1.40 -2.78
CA ARG A 75 -17.48 -2.57 -3.62
C ARG A 75 -16.57 -2.64 -4.84
N ARG A 76 -16.23 -1.50 -5.45
CA ARG A 76 -15.26 -1.44 -6.55
C ARG A 76 -13.86 -1.87 -6.08
N LEU A 77 -13.36 -1.28 -5.00
CA LEU A 77 -12.05 -1.61 -4.42
C LEU A 77 -11.96 -3.06 -3.93
N ALA A 78 -13.10 -3.68 -3.60
CA ALA A 78 -13.19 -5.06 -3.18
C ALA A 78 -13.33 -6.08 -4.32
N LYS A 79 -13.53 -5.65 -5.58
CA LYS A 79 -13.77 -6.57 -6.71
C LYS A 79 -12.51 -7.13 -7.35
N ALA A 80 -11.37 -6.46 -7.19
CA ALA A 80 -10.14 -6.81 -7.89
C ALA A 80 -8.90 -6.61 -7.01
N PRO A 81 -7.77 -7.24 -7.35
CA PRO A 81 -6.48 -6.87 -6.82
C PRO A 81 -6.20 -5.39 -7.02
N LEU A 82 -5.58 -4.77 -6.02
CA LEU A 82 -5.14 -3.38 -6.06
C LEU A 82 -3.62 -3.34 -6.06
N GLU A 83 -3.07 -2.43 -6.86
CA GLU A 83 -1.67 -2.06 -6.77
C GLU A 83 -1.53 -0.86 -5.82
N PHE A 84 -0.53 -0.90 -4.97
CA PHE A 84 -0.18 0.18 -4.06
C PHE A 84 1.19 0.72 -4.45
N THR A 85 1.29 2.04 -4.51
CA THR A 85 2.56 2.76 -4.55
C THR A 85 2.65 3.65 -3.32
N ALA A 86 3.85 3.82 -2.79
CA ALA A 86 4.02 4.65 -1.61
C ALA A 86 5.41 5.28 -1.54
N THR A 87 5.48 6.44 -0.92
CA THR A 87 6.73 7.07 -0.49
C THR A 87 6.72 7.10 1.04
N LEU A 88 7.71 6.43 1.64
CA LEU A 88 7.92 6.40 3.08
C LEU A 88 8.44 7.75 3.58
N HIS A 89 8.32 7.96 4.89
CA HIS A 89 8.84 9.16 5.57
C HIS A 89 10.35 9.39 5.39
N ASP A 90 11.12 8.32 5.15
CA ASP A 90 12.58 8.37 4.90
C ASP A 90 12.90 8.56 3.40
N GLY A 91 11.89 8.69 2.54
CA GLY A 91 12.05 8.88 1.08
C GLY A 91 12.10 7.58 0.27
N THR A 92 12.17 6.41 0.90
CA THR A 92 12.07 5.11 0.20
C THR A 92 10.74 5.00 -0.53
N TRP A 93 10.78 4.56 -1.78
CA TRP A 93 9.57 4.28 -2.54
C TRP A 93 9.27 2.80 -2.54
N LEU A 94 7.99 2.44 -2.42
CA LEU A 94 7.51 1.07 -2.43
C LEU A 94 6.45 0.88 -3.51
N GLN A 95 6.41 -0.32 -4.09
CA GLN A 95 5.27 -0.79 -4.89
C GLN A 95 4.96 -2.26 -4.64
N PHE A 96 3.68 -2.57 -4.52
CA PHE A 96 3.22 -3.94 -4.32
C PHE A 96 1.80 -4.13 -4.82
N GLN A 97 1.43 -5.37 -5.10
CA GLN A 97 0.06 -5.75 -5.38
C GLN A 97 -0.46 -6.65 -4.25
N THR A 98 -1.68 -6.38 -3.80
CA THR A 98 -2.38 -7.24 -2.85
C THR A 98 -3.46 -8.06 -3.55
N GLY A 99 -3.82 -9.19 -2.94
CA GLY A 99 -5.05 -9.90 -3.27
C GLY A 99 -6.31 -9.07 -2.97
N GLN A 100 -7.46 -9.71 -3.15
CA GLN A 100 -8.76 -9.06 -3.02
C GLN A 100 -8.95 -8.45 -1.63
N SER A 101 -9.39 -7.19 -1.61
CA SER A 101 -9.68 -6.46 -0.37
C SER A 101 -11.12 -6.65 0.07
N SER A 102 -11.38 -6.56 1.37
CA SER A 102 -12.74 -6.67 1.94
C SER A 102 -13.09 -5.41 2.74
N PRO A 103 -14.27 -4.81 2.52
CA PRO A 103 -14.70 -3.67 3.31
C PRO A 103 -15.20 -4.13 4.68
N VAL A 104 -14.87 -3.36 5.73
CA VAL A 104 -15.41 -3.51 7.08
C VAL A 104 -16.10 -2.20 7.44
N ARG A 105 -17.37 -2.32 7.83
CA ARG A 105 -18.21 -1.18 8.21
C ARG A 105 -18.43 -1.18 9.71
N PHE A 106 -18.38 0.01 10.29
CA PHE A 106 -18.66 0.24 11.70
C PHE A 106 -20.05 0.86 11.87
N ASP A 107 -20.63 0.70 13.06
CA ASP A 107 -21.95 1.25 13.39
C ASP A 107 -22.02 2.77 13.27
N ASP A 108 -20.88 3.46 13.46
CA ASP A 108 -20.74 4.91 13.26
C ASP A 108 -20.77 5.33 11.77
N GLY A 109 -21.00 4.38 10.86
CA GLY A 109 -21.08 4.61 9.43
C GLY A 109 -19.73 4.75 8.73
N SER A 110 -18.63 4.80 9.49
CA SER A 110 -17.26 4.75 8.98
C SER A 110 -16.91 3.37 8.41
N MET A 111 -15.86 3.33 7.59
CA MET A 111 -15.47 2.14 6.85
C MET A 111 -13.96 2.08 6.70
N LEU A 112 -13.42 0.87 6.75
CA LEU A 112 -12.05 0.55 6.35
C LEU A 112 -12.05 -0.61 5.35
N MET A 113 -10.91 -0.81 4.74
CA MET A 113 -10.62 -1.93 3.86
C MET A 113 -9.57 -2.83 4.54
N VAL A 114 -9.74 -4.13 4.38
CA VAL A 114 -8.81 -5.15 4.85
C VAL A 114 -8.20 -5.82 3.63
N SER A 115 -6.88 -5.88 3.56
CA SER A 115 -6.16 -6.52 2.46
C SER A 115 -5.13 -7.50 3.00
N PRO A 116 -4.91 -8.65 2.33
CA PRO A 116 -3.83 -9.56 2.68
C PRO A 116 -2.47 -8.91 2.44
N PHE A 117 -1.44 -9.37 3.14
CA PHE A 117 -0.06 -8.96 2.84
C PHE A 117 0.29 -9.36 1.40
N PRO A 118 1.08 -8.54 0.68
CA PRO A 118 1.55 -8.91 -0.63
C PRO A 118 2.53 -10.09 -0.53
N HIS A 119 2.68 -10.83 -1.63
CA HIS A 119 3.69 -11.89 -1.73
C HIS A 119 5.09 -11.36 -2.00
N ARG A 120 5.17 -10.18 -2.62
CA ARG A 120 6.41 -9.47 -2.90
C ARG A 120 6.17 -7.98 -2.88
N LEU A 121 7.19 -7.22 -2.52
CA LEU A 121 7.16 -5.77 -2.49
C LEU A 121 8.45 -5.25 -3.11
N ARG A 122 8.32 -4.33 -4.07
CA ARG A 122 9.43 -3.62 -4.68
C ARG A 122 9.77 -2.42 -3.83
N HIS A 123 11.04 -2.19 -3.54
CA HIS A 123 11.49 -0.95 -2.92
C HIS A 123 12.65 -0.32 -3.68
N GLU A 124 12.72 1.01 -3.64
CA GLU A 124 13.78 1.79 -4.25
C GLU A 124 14.25 2.88 -3.27
N PHE A 125 15.56 3.10 -3.21
CA PHE A 125 16.20 4.16 -2.42
C PHE A 125 16.76 5.24 -3.35
N GLY A 126 16.15 6.42 -3.37
CA GLY A 126 16.62 7.55 -4.18
C GLY A 126 15.53 8.60 -4.44
N PRO A 127 15.88 9.81 -4.95
CA PRO A 127 14.90 10.85 -5.24
C PRO A 127 14.07 10.50 -6.48
N HIS A 128 12.75 10.38 -6.29
CA HIS A 128 11.74 10.32 -7.36
C HIS A 128 11.24 11.72 -7.74
#